data_AF-A0A218XFX2-F1
#
_entry.id   AF-A0A218XFX2-F1
#
_cell.length_a   1.000
_cell.length_b   1.000
_cell.length_c   1.000
_cell.angle_alpha   90.00
_cell.angle_beta   90.00
_cell.angle_gamma   90.00
#
_symmetry.space_group_name_H-M   'P 1'
#
loop_
_entity.id
_entity.type
_entity.pdbx_description
1 polymer ?
#
loop_
_entity_poly.entity_id
_entity_poly.type
_entity_poly.pdbx_seq_one_letter_code
_entity_poly.pdbx_strand_id
1 'polypeptide(L)'
;MDDNLFSLDYVSPTAFDNGYFQNLMSYKGLLNSDQVLFMESKDSLVLVKKYAESKYAFFSQFADSMMRMGNISPQTGSKGETRKSCRKRN
;
A
#
# COMPACT_ATOMS: atom_id res chain seq x y z
N MET A 1 -1.73 -13.39 25.55
CA MET A 1 -1.06 -12.46 24.62
C MET A 1 -1.32 -13.02 23.24
N ASP A 2 -1.84 -12.21 22.33
CA ASP A 2 -2.19 -12.67 20.99
C ASP A 2 -0.90 -12.80 20.16
N ASP A 3 -0.17 -13.90 20.35
CA ASP A 3 1.10 -14.22 19.65
C ASP A 3 0.89 -14.64 18.17
N ASN A 4 -0.26 -14.29 17.58
CA ASN A 4 -0.64 -14.67 16.22
C ASN A 4 -0.50 -13.51 15.21
N LEU A 5 0.28 -12.48 15.53
CA LEU A 5 0.58 -11.38 14.62
C LEU A 5 1.80 -11.71 13.77
N PHE A 6 1.61 -11.66 12.45
CA PHE A 6 2.67 -11.84 11.46
C PHE A 6 2.93 -10.52 10.74
N SER A 7 4.19 -10.26 10.40
CA SER A 7 4.55 -9.09 9.59
C SER A 7 4.15 -9.28 8.14
N LEU A 8 3.54 -8.26 7.53
CA LEU A 8 3.24 -8.23 6.10
C LEU A 8 4.52 -8.26 5.24
N ASP A 9 5.59 -7.64 5.75
CA ASP A 9 6.95 -7.76 5.22
C ASP A 9 7.84 -8.37 6.30
N TYR A 10 8.18 -9.65 6.17
CA TYR A 10 9.00 -10.32 7.18
C TYR A 10 10.49 -9.93 7.09
N VAL A 11 10.93 -9.33 5.97
CA VAL A 11 12.33 -8.92 5.75
C VAL A 11 12.60 -7.59 6.42
N SER A 12 11.68 -6.63 6.28
CA SER A 12 11.78 -5.30 6.88
C SER A 12 10.45 -4.86 7.56
N PRO A 13 10.03 -5.51 8.67
CA PRO A 13 8.70 -5.32 9.28
C PRO A 13 8.27 -3.88 9.59
N THR A 14 9.22 -2.99 9.81
CA THR A 14 8.96 -1.60 10.21
C THR A 14 9.46 -0.58 9.18
N ALA A 15 10.10 -1.01 8.09
CA ALA A 15 10.61 -0.10 7.09
C ALA A 15 9.62 0.03 5.93
N PHE A 16 9.44 1.26 5.46
CA PHE A 16 8.71 1.49 4.22
C PHE A 16 9.71 1.49 3.07
N ASP A 17 9.75 0.39 2.32
CA ASP A 17 10.65 0.20 1.18
C ASP A 17 10.01 -0.73 0.13
N ASN A 18 10.78 -1.13 -0.88
CA ASN A 18 10.31 -2.02 -1.95
C ASN A 18 10.57 -3.51 -1.66
N GLY A 19 11.01 -3.88 -0.45
CA GLY A 19 11.18 -5.25 0.01
C GLY A 19 9.89 -6.07 -0.11
N TYR A 20 8.74 -5.43 0.13
CA TYR A 20 7.42 -5.96 -0.18
C TYR A 20 7.33 -6.58 -1.59
N PHE A 21 7.75 -5.87 -2.63
CA PHE A 21 7.69 -6.38 -4.02
C PHE A 21 8.72 -7.47 -4.28
N GLN A 22 9.88 -7.42 -3.63
CA GLN A 22 10.89 -8.48 -3.71
C GLN A 22 10.39 -9.79 -3.07
N ASN A 23 9.60 -9.69 -1.99
CA ASN A 23 8.94 -10.84 -1.37
C ASN A 23 7.92 -11.48 -2.32
N LEU A 24 7.13 -10.68 -3.05
CA LEU A 24 6.18 -11.22 -4.04
C LEU A 24 6.87 -12.01 -5.16
N MET A 25 8.01 -11.51 -5.66
CA MET A 25 8.83 -12.21 -6.65
C MET A 25 9.42 -13.53 -6.11
N SER A 26 9.57 -13.63 -4.80
CA SER A 26 10.06 -14.83 -4.11
C SER A 26 8.94 -15.78 -3.68
N TYR A 27 7.68 -15.51 -4.09
CA TYR A 27 6.48 -16.24 -3.67
C TYR A 27 6.22 -16.20 -2.16
N LYS A 28 6.56 -15.07 -1.52
CA LYS A 28 6.45 -14.84 -0.07
C LYS A 28 5.47 -13.72 0.29
N GLY A 29 4.47 -13.44 -0.54
CA GLY A 29 3.34 -12.60 -0.14
C GLY A 29 2.56 -13.27 1.00
N LEU A 30 2.26 -12.52 2.06
CA LEU A 30 1.56 -13.08 3.22
C LEU A 30 0.08 -13.32 2.90
N LEU A 31 -0.57 -12.34 2.27
CA LEU A 31 -1.98 -12.42 1.91
C LEU A 31 -2.13 -12.95 0.49
N ASN A 32 -3.23 -13.66 0.23
CA ASN A 32 -3.55 -14.10 -1.13
C ASN A 32 -3.65 -12.90 -2.10
N SER A 33 -4.25 -11.80 -1.66
CA SER A 33 -4.35 -10.55 -2.43
C SER A 33 -3.00 -9.99 -2.87
N ASP A 34 -1.93 -10.26 -2.12
CA ASP A 34 -0.60 -9.77 -2.44
C ASP A 34 0.03 -10.66 -3.52
N GLN A 35 -0.08 -11.97 -3.34
CA GLN A 35 0.57 -12.92 -4.24
C GLN A 35 -0.08 -12.98 -5.63
N VAL A 36 -1.39 -12.73 -5.73
CA VAL A 36 -2.08 -12.65 -7.03
C VAL A 36 -1.58 -11.49 -7.89
N LEU A 37 -1.04 -10.41 -7.30
CA LEU A 37 -0.42 -9.31 -8.06
C LEU A 37 0.77 -9.79 -8.91
N PHE A 38 1.48 -10.82 -8.45
CA PHE A 38 2.58 -11.41 -9.20
C PHE A 38 2.15 -12.58 -10.08
N MET A 39 1.11 -13.33 -9.70
CA MET A 39 0.75 -14.60 -10.35
C MET A 39 -0.32 -14.50 -11.44
N GLU A 40 -1.33 -13.64 -11.29
CA GLU A 40 -2.57 -13.77 -12.07
C GLU A 40 -2.75 -12.71 -13.16
N SER A 41 -2.24 -11.48 -12.96
CA SER A 41 -2.37 -10.40 -13.94
C SER A 41 -1.03 -10.03 -14.57
N LYS A 42 -0.99 -10.01 -15.91
CA LYS A 42 0.20 -9.63 -16.68
C LYS A 42 0.60 -8.18 -16.40
N ASP A 43 -0.38 -7.29 -16.28
CA ASP A 43 -0.13 -5.85 -16.07
C ASP A 43 0.44 -5.62 -14.67
N SER A 44 -0.15 -6.24 -13.64
CA SER A 44 0.38 -6.12 -12.28
C SER A 44 1.74 -6.78 -12.14
N LEU A 45 1.99 -7.90 -12.80
CA LEU A 45 3.30 -8.57 -12.80
C LEU A 45 4.41 -7.64 -13.30
N VAL A 46 4.17 -6.90 -14.39
CA VAL A 46 5.14 -5.93 -14.92
C VAL A 46 5.46 -4.84 -13.89
N LEU A 47 4.43 -4.34 -13.20
CA LEU A 47 4.60 -3.32 -12.16
C LEU A 47 5.33 -3.88 -10.93
N VAL A 48 5.00 -5.10 -10.48
CA VAL A 48 5.69 -5.77 -9.37
C VAL A 48 7.18 -5.88 -9.65
N LYS A 49 7.58 -6.35 -10.84
CA LYS A 49 9.00 -6.44 -11.24
C LYS A 49 9.66 -5.06 -11.23
N LYS A 50 9.02 -4.07 -11.85
CA LYS A 50 9.52 -2.68 -11.90
C LYS A 50 9.78 -2.11 -10.49
N TYR A 51 8.86 -2.33 -9.56
CA TYR A 51 8.99 -1.81 -8.19
C TYR A 51 9.98 -2.60 -7.34
N ALA A 52 10.10 -3.91 -7.55
CA ALA A 52 11.13 -4.72 -6.91
C ALA A 52 12.55 -4.32 -7.35
N GLU A 53 12.73 -3.94 -8.62
CA GLU A 53 14.01 -3.50 -9.19
C GLU A 53 14.38 -2.06 -8.82
N SER A 54 13.39 -1.17 -8.66
CA SER A 54 13.63 0.26 -8.42
C SER A 54 12.77 0.83 -7.30
N LYS A 55 13.42 1.07 -6.15
CA LYS A 55 12.83 1.77 -5.01
C LYS A 55 12.34 3.18 -5.37
N TYR A 56 13.06 3.88 -6.25
CA TYR A 56 12.66 5.20 -6.75
C TYR A 56 11.35 5.12 -7.55
N ALA A 57 11.24 4.17 -8.48
CA ALA A 57 10.03 4.00 -9.27
C ALA A 57 8.82 3.65 -8.39
N PHE A 58 9.01 2.80 -7.37
CA PHE A 58 7.98 2.50 -6.38
C PHE A 58 7.53 3.76 -5.65
N PHE A 59 8.44 4.52 -5.05
CA PHE A 59 8.08 5.69 -4.27
C PHE A 59 7.44 6.80 -5.10
N SER A 60 7.92 7.03 -6.33
CA SER A 60 7.29 7.97 -7.25
C SER A 60 5.84 7.59 -7.52
N GLN A 61 5.58 6.33 -7.87
CA GLN A 61 4.21 5.89 -8.13
C GLN A 61 3.35 5.88 -6.86
N PHE A 62 3.93 5.49 -5.72
CA PHE A 62 3.22 5.47 -4.44
C PHE A 62 2.72 6.87 -4.08
N ALA A 63 3.55 7.90 -4.21
CA ALA A 63 3.15 9.29 -3.99
C ALA A 63 1.99 9.72 -4.90
N ASP A 64 2.09 9.42 -6.20
CA ASP A 64 1.02 9.72 -7.17
C ASP A 64 -0.30 9.01 -6.84
N SER A 65 -0.22 7.72 -6.49
CA SER A 65 -1.39 6.93 -6.10
C SER A 65 -2.04 7.47 -4.83
N MET A 66 -1.24 7.88 -3.84
CA MET A 66 -1.75 8.47 -2.59
C MET A 66 -2.41 9.83 -2.81
N MET A 67 -1.87 10.68 -3.71
CA MET A 67 -2.53 11.92 -4.11
C MET A 67 -3.87 11.68 -4.79
N ARG A 68 -3.93 10.71 -5.72
CA ARG A 68 -5.18 10.32 -6.38
C ARG A 68 -6.21 9.80 -5.38
N MET A 69 -5.79 8.96 -4.44
CA MET A 69 -6.65 8.43 -3.38
C MET A 69 -7.19 9.53 -2.47
N GLY A 70 -6.35 10.51 -2.09
CA GLY A 70 -6.76 11.66 -1.28
C GLY A 70 -7.77 12.59 -1.97
N ASN A 71 -7.81 12.58 -3.31
CA ASN A 71 -8.72 13.40 -4.11
C ASN A 71 -10.06 12.72 -4.40
N ILE A 72 -10.35 11.55 -3.82
CA ILE A 72 -11.64 10.88 -3.99
C ILE A 72 -12.71 11.65 -3.21
N SER A 73 -13.54 12.38 -3.95
CA SER A 73 -14.78 13.04 -3.46
C SER A 73 -14.65 13.80 -2.13
N PRO A 74 -13.65 14.70 -1.96
CA PRO A 74 -13.49 15.45 -0.72
C PRO A 74 -14.68 16.40 -0.48
N GLN A 75 -15.03 16.58 0.79
CA GLN A 75 -15.95 17.64 1.20
C GLN A 75 -15.20 18.97 1.19
N THR A 76 -15.60 19.88 0.29
CA THR A 76 -14.94 21.18 0.09
C THR A 76 -15.94 22.33 0.23
N GLY A 77 -15.41 23.54 0.45
CA GLY A 77 -16.23 24.74 0.66
C GLY A 77 -17.03 24.64 1.96
N SER A 78 -18.33 24.89 1.87
CA SER A 78 -19.27 24.81 3.01
C SER A 78 -19.84 23.40 3.23
N LYS A 79 -19.40 22.38 2.48
CA LYS A 79 -19.84 21.00 2.68
C LYS A 79 -19.05 20.38 3.84
N GLY A 80 -19.76 19.85 4.83
CA GLY A 80 -19.15 19.19 6.00
C GLY A 80 -18.88 20.13 7.17
N GLU A 81 -17.95 19.75 8.05
CA GLU A 81 -17.53 20.55 9.20
C GLU A 81 -16.07 20.29 9.57
N THR A 82 -15.40 21.27 10.19
CA THR A 82 -14.12 21.02 10.88
C THR A 82 -14.42 20.49 12.27
N ARG A 83 -14.18 19.20 12.49
CA ARG A 83 -14.49 18.53 13.77
C ARG A 83 -13.51 18.91 14.87
N LYS A 84 -14.05 19.21 16.06
CA LYS A 84 -13.25 19.38 17.30
C LYS A 84 -12.82 18.03 17.90
N SER A 85 -13.57 16.97 17.61
CA SER A 85 -13.26 15.60 17.99
C SER A 85 -13.62 14.67 16.85
N CYS A 86 -12.66 13.88 16.35
CA CYS A 86 -12.93 12.95 15.24
C CYS A 86 -13.99 11.90 15.59
N ARG A 87 -14.20 11.63 16.89
CA ARG A 87 -15.10 10.59 17.41
C ARG A 87 -16.58 10.97 17.39
N LYS A 88 -16.93 12.24 17.18
CA LYS A 88 -18.31 12.71 17.15
C LYS A 88 -18.51 13.87 16.19
N ARG A 89 -19.76 14.12 15.79
CA ARG A 89 -20.12 15.37 15.14
C ARG A 89 -20.03 16.51 16.16
N ASN A 90 -19.74 17.72 15.69
CA ASN A 90 -19.81 18.89 16.56
C ASN A 90 -21.21 19.11 17.13
#